data_AF-A0A2E7TX32-F1
#
_entry.id   AF-A0A2E7TX32-F1
#
_cell.length_a   1.000
_cell.length_b   1.000
_cell.length_c   1.000
_cell.angle_alpha   90.00
_cell.angle_beta   90.00
_cell.angle_gamma   90.00
#
_symmetry.space_group_name_H-M   'P 1'
#
loop_
_entity.id
_entity.type
_entity.pdbx_description
1 polymer ?
#
loop_
_entity_poly.entity_id
_entity_poly.type
_entity_poly.pdbx_seq_one_letter_code
_entity_poly.pdbx_strand_id
1 'polypeptide(L)'
;SVRDTDRFIDYLKSVLLTTDELLAAVDLDAWIFGPGLPDNCPTVSSARIERVDAALAGWEAGTITTSELPWNDWGYQERYRFLSNLNDTMSSEQLAELDAAWSISSTGNNEVLFAWLEQSIRSHYQPSYERLETFLVEIGRRKFLTPLYKAMIETNQKALADEIYAKARPNYHSVSTGTMDDLLAWSE
;
A
#
# COMPACT_ATOMS: atom_id res chain seq x y z
N SER A 1 -28.14 -22.86 6.27
CA SER A 1 -28.52 -22.48 4.90
C SER A 1 -27.48 -21.52 4.36
N VAL A 2 -26.92 -21.78 3.18
CA VAL A 2 -26.06 -20.80 2.48
C VAL A 2 -26.91 -19.58 2.13
N ARG A 3 -26.35 -18.37 2.27
CA ARG A 3 -26.92 -17.11 1.79
C ARG A 3 -26.10 -16.71 0.57
N ASP A 4 -26.74 -16.73 -0.59
CA ASP A 4 -26.21 -16.16 -1.83
C ASP A 4 -26.61 -14.68 -1.92
N THR A 5 -26.11 -14.00 -2.95
CA THR A 5 -26.39 -12.58 -3.20
C THR A 5 -27.89 -12.30 -3.29
N ASP A 6 -28.65 -13.16 -3.97
CA ASP A 6 -30.10 -12.97 -4.14
C ASP A 6 -30.83 -13.02 -2.79
N ARG A 7 -30.52 -14.00 -1.94
CA ARG A 7 -31.10 -14.09 -0.59
C ARG A 7 -30.67 -12.93 0.31
N PHE A 8 -29.47 -12.39 0.10
CA PHE A 8 -29.04 -11.18 0.81
C PHE A 8 -29.85 -9.95 0.37
N ILE A 9 -30.07 -9.78 -0.94
CA ILE A 9 -30.88 -8.70 -1.50
C ILE A 9 -32.33 -8.79 -1.00
N ASP A 10 -32.93 -9.98 -1.03
CA ASP A 10 -34.28 -10.22 -0.51
C ASP A 10 -34.38 -9.83 0.97
N TYR A 11 -33.41 -10.26 1.77
CA TYR A 11 -33.36 -9.91 3.18
C TYR A 11 -33.24 -8.39 3.38
N LEU A 12 -32.36 -7.73 2.63
CA LEU A 12 -32.13 -6.29 2.71
C LEU A 12 -33.40 -5.50 2.35
N LYS A 13 -34.10 -5.90 1.29
CA LYS A 13 -35.40 -5.34 0.87
C LYS A 13 -36.50 -5.55 1.92
N SER A 14 -36.48 -6.69 2.62
CA SER A 14 -37.49 -7.01 3.64
C SER A 14 -37.30 -6.30 4.98
N VAL A 15 -36.08 -5.86 5.31
CA VAL A 15 -35.75 -5.31 6.65
C VAL A 15 -35.31 -3.86 6.62
N LEU A 16 -34.50 -3.44 5.64
CA LEU A 16 -33.86 -2.13 5.64
C LEU A 16 -34.35 -1.22 4.50
N LEU A 17 -34.55 -1.78 3.30
CA LEU A 17 -34.94 -1.04 2.10
C LEU A 17 -36.41 -1.31 1.76
N THR A 18 -37.27 -1.04 2.73
CA THR A 18 -38.69 -1.43 2.72
C THR A 18 -39.59 -0.45 1.96
N THR A 19 -39.03 0.64 1.42
CA THR A 19 -39.75 1.63 0.61
C THR A 19 -39.06 1.81 -0.74
N ASP A 20 -39.84 2.17 -1.75
CA ASP A 20 -39.31 2.44 -3.10
C ASP A 20 -38.27 3.58 -3.08
N GLU A 21 -38.45 4.57 -2.20
CA GLU A 21 -37.49 5.67 -2.00
C GLU A 21 -36.14 5.15 -1.49
N LEU A 22 -36.12 4.31 -0.45
CA LEU A 22 -34.88 3.73 0.08
C LEU A 22 -34.22 2.80 -0.93
N LEU A 23 -35.02 2.02 -1.66
CA LEU A 23 -34.52 1.12 -2.69
C LEU A 23 -33.85 1.89 -3.83
N ALA A 24 -34.48 2.95 -4.31
CA ALA A 24 -33.95 3.82 -5.35
C ALA A 24 -32.70 4.60 -4.89
N ALA A 25 -32.68 5.07 -3.64
CA ALA A 25 -31.55 5.84 -3.10
C ALA A 25 -30.27 5.02 -2.97
N VAL A 26 -30.37 3.72 -2.64
CA VAL A 26 -29.21 2.84 -2.53
C VAL A 26 -28.69 2.39 -3.88
N ASP A 27 -29.56 2.13 -4.87
CA ASP A 27 -29.19 1.57 -6.18
C ASP A 27 -28.38 0.26 -6.05
N LEU A 28 -29.04 -0.78 -5.53
CA LEU A 28 -28.40 -2.08 -5.27
C LEU A 28 -27.77 -2.71 -6.50
N ASP A 29 -28.37 -2.52 -7.67
CA ASP A 29 -27.88 -3.14 -8.89
C ASP A 29 -26.53 -2.54 -9.29
N ALA A 30 -26.38 -1.21 -9.19
CA ALA A 30 -25.10 -0.55 -9.43
C ALA A 30 -24.02 -0.97 -8.40
N TRP A 31 -24.37 -1.10 -7.12
CA TRP A 31 -23.42 -1.51 -6.06
C TRP A 31 -22.96 -2.96 -6.15
N ILE A 32 -23.85 -3.88 -6.51
CA ILE A 32 -23.57 -5.32 -6.42
C ILE A 32 -23.09 -5.89 -7.76
N PHE A 33 -23.65 -5.40 -8.86
CA PHE A 33 -23.43 -5.96 -10.20
C PHE A 33 -22.78 -4.98 -11.19
N GLY A 34 -22.77 -3.68 -10.86
CA GLY A 34 -22.14 -2.65 -11.67
C GLY A 34 -20.61 -2.69 -11.61
N PRO A 35 -19.92 -2.25 -12.68
CA PRO A 35 -18.48 -2.05 -12.64
C PRO A 35 -18.11 -0.73 -11.95
N GLY A 36 -16.96 -0.70 -11.28
CA GLY A 36 -16.45 0.52 -10.64
C GLY A 36 -17.20 0.90 -9.36
N LEU A 37 -17.11 2.19 -8.99
CA LEU A 37 -17.90 2.77 -7.90
C LEU A 37 -19.16 3.43 -8.49
N PRO A 38 -20.33 3.29 -7.85
CA PRO A 38 -21.56 3.92 -8.33
C PRO A 38 -21.55 5.44 -8.08
N ASP A 39 -22.38 6.17 -8.83
CA ASP A 39 -22.47 7.64 -8.76
C ASP A 39 -22.91 8.15 -7.37
N ASN A 40 -23.62 7.33 -6.61
CA ASN A 40 -24.05 7.63 -5.24
C ASN A 40 -23.05 7.18 -4.16
N CYS A 41 -21.84 6.75 -4.54
CA CYS A 41 -20.81 6.36 -3.59
C CYS A 41 -20.48 7.52 -2.65
N PRO A 42 -20.54 7.33 -1.31
CA PRO A 42 -20.27 8.40 -0.38
C PRO A 42 -18.82 8.87 -0.49
N THR A 43 -18.62 10.19 -0.55
CA THR A 43 -17.31 10.81 -0.46
C THR A 43 -16.82 10.77 0.98
N VAL A 44 -15.69 10.12 1.24
CA VAL A 44 -15.06 10.06 2.55
C VAL A 44 -13.97 11.13 2.63
N SER A 45 -13.98 11.94 3.69
CA SER A 45 -12.94 12.93 3.98
C SER A 45 -12.33 12.73 5.37
N SER A 46 -11.10 13.22 5.54
CA SER A 46 -10.39 13.12 6.82
C SER A 46 -9.42 14.27 6.97
N ALA A 47 -9.73 15.18 7.90
CA ALA A 47 -8.86 16.31 8.25
C ALA A 47 -7.46 15.89 8.75
N ARG A 48 -7.27 14.63 9.15
CA ARG A 48 -5.93 14.09 9.46
C ARG A 48 -5.15 13.79 8.18
N ILE A 49 -5.78 13.13 7.22
CA ILE A 49 -5.15 12.78 5.93
C ILE A 49 -4.89 14.04 5.10
N GLU A 50 -5.84 14.97 5.05
CA GLU A 50 -5.68 16.25 4.34
C GLU A 50 -4.47 17.05 4.85
N ARG A 51 -4.20 17.00 6.16
CA ARG A 51 -3.00 17.65 6.74
C ARG A 51 -1.71 16.94 6.35
N VAL A 52 -1.70 15.61 6.21
CA VAL A 52 -0.54 14.87 5.71
C VAL A 52 -0.30 15.21 4.25
N ASP A 53 -1.34 15.24 3.44
CA ASP A 53 -1.23 15.56 2.01
C ASP A 53 -0.72 16.99 1.80
N ALA A 54 -1.17 17.95 2.62
CA ALA A 54 -0.64 19.31 2.60
C ALA A 54 0.83 19.38 3.03
N ALA A 55 1.23 18.62 4.05
CA ALA A 55 2.61 18.55 4.52
C ALA A 55 3.53 17.92 3.46
N LEU A 56 3.08 16.85 2.81
CA LEU A 56 3.77 16.22 1.69
C LEU A 56 3.97 17.20 0.53
N ALA A 57 2.90 17.85 0.08
CA ALA A 57 2.99 18.83 -1.01
C ALA A 57 3.93 19.99 -0.69
N GLY A 58 3.91 20.49 0.56
CA GLY A 58 4.83 21.53 1.01
C GLY A 58 6.28 21.07 1.05
N TRP A 59 6.53 19.83 1.48
CA TRP A 59 7.87 19.24 1.52
C TRP A 59 8.42 18.99 0.12
N GLU A 60 7.62 18.43 -0.80
CA GLU A 60 8.01 18.24 -2.21
C GLU A 60 8.27 19.57 -2.93
N ALA A 61 7.56 20.64 -2.55
CA ALA A 61 7.79 21.98 -3.05
C ALA A 61 8.97 22.72 -2.39
N GLY A 62 9.59 22.13 -1.37
CA GLY A 62 10.67 22.74 -0.58
C GLY A 62 10.23 23.92 0.30
N THR A 63 8.92 24.10 0.52
CA THR A 63 8.39 25.13 1.43
C THR A 63 8.31 24.64 2.88
N ILE A 64 8.40 23.33 3.09
CA ILE A 64 8.53 22.67 4.39
C ILE A 64 9.84 21.88 4.38
N THR A 65 10.71 22.14 5.35
CA THR A 65 11.93 21.35 5.54
C THR A 65 11.61 20.01 6.19
N THR A 66 12.50 19.02 6.04
CA THR A 66 12.33 17.72 6.70
C THR A 66 12.13 17.87 8.20
N SER A 67 12.89 18.73 8.89
CA SER A 67 12.73 18.96 10.33
C SER A 67 11.37 19.54 10.76
N GLU A 68 10.63 20.18 9.85
CA GLU A 68 9.33 20.77 10.12
C GLU A 68 8.16 19.80 9.93
N LEU A 69 8.41 18.64 9.31
CA LEU A 69 7.38 17.62 9.16
C LEU A 69 6.99 17.05 10.53
N PRO A 70 5.68 16.96 10.85
CA PRO A 70 5.19 16.49 12.15
C PRO A 70 5.22 14.96 12.28
N TRP A 71 6.31 14.32 11.83
CA TRP A 71 6.48 12.87 11.76
C TRP A 71 6.23 12.15 13.10
N ASN A 72 6.67 12.75 14.19
CA ASN A 72 6.51 12.19 15.54
C ASN A 72 5.09 12.28 16.08
N ASP A 73 4.27 13.21 15.56
CA ASP A 73 2.86 13.37 15.95
C ASP A 73 1.92 12.47 15.14
N TRP A 74 2.43 11.90 14.05
CA TRP A 74 1.67 11.02 13.15
C TRP A 74 1.52 9.60 13.70
N GLY A 75 0.30 9.07 13.59
CA GLY A 75 0.05 7.63 13.70
C GLY A 75 0.57 6.88 12.47
N TYR A 76 0.47 5.55 12.50
CA TYR A 76 1.00 4.74 11.41
C TYR A 76 0.27 5.01 10.08
N GLN A 77 -1.03 5.32 10.11
CA GLN A 77 -1.80 5.64 8.91
C GLN A 77 -1.33 6.93 8.26
N GLU A 78 -1.04 7.96 9.06
CA GLU A 78 -0.50 9.24 8.56
C GLU A 78 0.92 9.07 8.00
N ARG A 79 1.79 8.31 8.68
CA ARG A 79 3.13 7.97 8.16
C ARG A 79 3.07 7.16 6.88
N TYR A 80 2.20 6.14 6.85
CA TYR A 80 1.95 5.35 5.65
C TYR A 80 1.46 6.23 4.51
N ARG A 81 0.48 7.11 4.76
CA ARG A 81 -0.06 8.05 3.75
C ARG A 81 1.03 8.95 3.19
N PHE A 82 1.88 9.51 4.05
CA PHE A 82 2.99 10.35 3.61
C PHE A 82 3.93 9.57 2.68
N LEU A 83 4.42 8.41 3.13
CA LEU A 83 5.39 7.60 2.39
C LEU A 83 4.80 7.00 1.10
N SER A 84 3.57 6.50 1.14
CA SER A 84 2.95 5.82 0.00
C SER A 84 2.56 6.78 -1.13
N ASN A 85 2.64 8.10 -0.91
CA ASN A 85 2.32 9.12 -1.91
C ASN A 85 3.52 10.00 -2.26
N LEU A 86 4.73 9.69 -1.75
CA LEU A 86 5.94 10.31 -2.27
C LEU A 86 6.02 10.12 -3.79
N ASN A 87 6.40 11.17 -4.50
CA ASN A 87 6.57 11.10 -5.94
C ASN A 87 7.62 10.05 -6.36
N ASP A 88 7.32 9.25 -7.39
CA ASP A 88 8.23 8.24 -7.94
C ASP A 88 9.57 8.83 -8.44
N THR A 89 9.66 10.15 -8.65
CA THR A 89 10.90 10.84 -9.04
C THR A 89 11.74 11.33 -7.84
N MET A 90 11.41 10.95 -6.60
CA MET A 90 12.21 11.30 -5.43
C MET A 90 13.63 10.77 -5.54
N SER A 91 14.60 11.57 -5.14
CA SER A 91 16.00 11.19 -5.19
C SER A 91 16.42 10.36 -3.98
N SER A 92 17.48 9.56 -4.14
CA SER A 92 18.09 8.81 -3.04
C SER A 92 18.56 9.72 -1.91
N GLU A 93 18.96 10.97 -2.21
CA GLU A 93 19.38 11.96 -1.21
C GLU A 93 18.20 12.45 -0.36
N GLN A 94 17.03 12.65 -0.97
CA GLN A 94 15.82 13.05 -0.22
C GLN A 94 15.39 11.94 0.73
N LEU A 95 15.45 10.67 0.31
CA LEU A 95 15.21 9.54 1.22
C LEU A 95 16.27 9.47 2.32
N ALA A 96 17.55 9.72 1.99
CA ALA A 96 18.60 9.76 3.00
C ALA A 96 18.32 10.82 4.08
N GLU A 97 17.79 11.99 3.69
CA GLU A 97 17.41 13.06 4.61
C GLU A 97 16.26 12.63 5.54
N LEU A 98 15.20 12.03 4.99
CA LEU A 98 14.07 11.51 5.77
C LEU A 98 14.51 10.42 6.76
N ASP A 99 15.34 9.48 6.31
CA ASP A 99 15.81 8.37 7.14
C ASP A 99 16.77 8.85 8.23
N ALA A 100 17.63 9.82 7.93
CA ALA A 100 18.50 10.43 8.92
C ALA A 100 17.70 11.19 9.99
N ALA A 101 16.61 11.85 9.61
CA ALA A 101 15.76 12.59 10.55
C ALA A 101 14.97 11.68 11.49
N TRP A 102 14.47 10.54 11.00
CA TRP A 102 13.48 9.74 11.74
C TRP A 102 13.71 8.24 11.82
N SER A 103 14.82 7.73 11.29
CA SER A 103 15.21 6.32 11.34
C SER A 103 14.10 5.39 10.80
N ILE A 104 13.47 5.78 9.69
CA ILE A 104 12.33 5.10 9.08
C ILE A 104 12.67 3.64 8.74
N SER A 105 13.88 3.37 8.24
CA SER A 105 14.39 2.03 7.94
C SER A 105 14.34 1.07 9.15
N SER A 106 14.37 1.60 10.37
CA SER A 106 14.36 0.80 11.61
C SER A 106 12.97 0.64 12.24
N THR A 107 11.91 1.15 11.60
CA THR A 107 10.56 1.06 12.16
C THR A 107 10.10 -0.40 12.34
N GLY A 108 9.46 -0.67 13.47
CA GLY A 108 8.84 -1.96 13.78
C GLY A 108 7.42 -2.12 13.20
N ASN A 109 6.87 -1.06 12.59
CA ASN A 109 5.54 -1.14 11.98
C ASN A 109 5.66 -1.58 10.51
N ASN A 110 5.15 -2.78 10.20
CA ASN A 110 5.28 -3.35 8.87
C ASN A 110 4.57 -2.56 7.76
N GLU A 111 3.49 -1.82 8.06
CA GLU A 111 2.82 -0.99 7.04
C GLU A 111 3.69 0.21 6.67
N VAL A 112 4.25 0.89 7.66
CA VAL A 112 5.18 2.02 7.45
C VAL A 112 6.47 1.55 6.78
N LEU A 113 7.03 0.44 7.26
CA LEU A 113 8.25 -0.14 6.66
C LEU A 113 8.01 -0.56 5.22
N PHE A 114 6.88 -1.20 4.91
CA PHE A 114 6.53 -1.57 3.55
C PHE A 114 6.50 -0.34 2.62
N ALA A 115 5.78 0.73 3.01
CA ALA A 115 5.72 1.95 2.20
C ALA A 115 7.12 2.58 2.01
N TRP A 116 7.94 2.58 3.06
CA TRP A 116 9.33 3.06 2.99
C TRP A 116 10.20 2.24 2.03
N LEU A 117 10.12 0.92 2.12
CA LEU A 117 10.91 0.02 1.29
C LEU A 117 10.50 0.10 -0.19
N GLU A 118 9.22 0.26 -0.48
CA GLU A 118 8.76 0.48 -1.86
C GLU A 118 9.37 1.76 -2.45
N GLN A 119 9.35 2.86 -1.69
CA GLN A 119 9.97 4.12 -2.12
C GLN A 119 11.50 3.99 -2.24
N SER A 120 12.14 3.25 -1.33
CA SER A 120 13.58 2.98 -1.41
C SER A 120 13.97 2.24 -2.68
N ILE A 121 13.15 1.27 -3.11
CA ILE A 121 13.35 0.55 -4.38
C ILE A 121 13.17 1.49 -5.58
N ARG A 122 12.15 2.35 -5.56
CA ARG A 122 11.83 3.28 -6.66
C ARG A 122 12.92 4.33 -6.86
N SER A 123 13.45 4.87 -5.76
CA SER A 123 14.50 5.89 -5.77
C SER A 123 15.93 5.33 -5.72
N HIS A 124 16.11 4.01 -5.81
CA HIS A 124 17.41 3.32 -5.68
C HIS A 124 18.18 3.66 -4.39
N TYR A 125 17.47 3.86 -3.27
CA TYR A 125 18.05 4.11 -1.96
C TYR A 125 18.60 2.81 -1.34
N GLN A 126 19.83 2.46 -1.75
CA GLN A 126 20.54 1.24 -1.34
C GLN A 126 20.71 1.03 0.18
N PRO A 127 20.85 2.07 1.04
CA PRO A 127 20.98 1.85 2.48
C PRO A 127 19.83 1.05 3.10
N SER A 128 18.64 1.04 2.49
CA SER A 128 17.51 0.23 2.96
C SER A 128 17.48 -1.21 2.42
N TYR A 129 18.40 -1.63 1.55
CA TYR A 129 18.31 -2.93 0.86
C TYR A 129 18.57 -4.12 1.78
N GLU A 130 19.43 -3.99 2.78
CA GLU A 130 19.60 -5.03 3.81
C GLU A 130 18.29 -5.23 4.59
N ARG A 131 17.60 -4.12 4.90
CA ARG A 131 16.30 -4.17 5.57
C ARG A 131 15.21 -4.74 4.65
N LEU A 132 15.25 -4.41 3.36
CA LEU A 132 14.36 -4.96 2.34
C LEU A 132 14.47 -6.48 2.27
N GLU A 133 15.69 -7.00 2.16
CA GLU A 133 15.94 -8.45 2.13
C GLU A 133 15.40 -9.12 3.40
N THR A 134 15.79 -8.60 4.57
CA THR A 134 15.32 -9.14 5.86
C THR A 134 13.79 -9.18 5.92
N PHE A 135 13.13 -8.09 5.54
CA PHE A 135 11.68 -7.98 5.54
C PHE A 135 11.03 -9.00 4.60
N LEU A 136 11.56 -9.17 3.38
CA LEU A 136 11.04 -10.11 2.40
C LEU A 136 11.31 -11.57 2.78
N VAL A 137 12.41 -11.88 3.47
CA VAL A 137 12.69 -13.24 3.97
C VAL A 137 11.80 -13.62 5.15
N GLU A 138 11.48 -12.67 6.03
CA GLU A 138 10.69 -12.91 7.24
C GLU A 138 9.16 -12.92 6.99
N ILE A 139 8.68 -12.19 5.98
CA ILE A 139 7.24 -11.99 5.75
C ILE A 139 6.77 -12.74 4.51
N GLY A 140 5.67 -13.51 4.64
CA GLY A 140 5.04 -14.23 3.53
C GLY A 140 3.76 -13.62 2.95
N ARG A 141 3.32 -12.44 3.43
CA ARG A 141 2.02 -11.85 3.07
C ARG A 141 2.08 -11.17 1.70
N ARG A 142 1.37 -11.72 0.70
CA ARG A 142 1.31 -11.18 -0.68
C ARG A 142 1.05 -9.68 -0.79
N LYS A 143 0.28 -9.10 0.14
CA LYS A 143 0.04 -7.64 0.23
C LYS A 143 1.34 -6.83 0.18
N PHE A 144 2.41 -7.34 0.80
CA PHE A 144 3.71 -6.68 0.83
C PHE A 144 4.66 -7.21 -0.25
N LEU A 145 4.63 -8.53 -0.49
CA LEU A 145 5.53 -9.17 -1.44
C LEU A 145 5.34 -8.65 -2.87
N THR A 146 4.11 -8.70 -3.36
CA THR A 146 3.82 -8.40 -4.77
C THR A 146 4.25 -6.99 -5.15
N PRO A 147 3.90 -5.92 -4.38
CA PRO A 147 4.33 -4.58 -4.75
C PRO A 147 5.86 -4.39 -4.67
N LEU A 148 6.55 -4.95 -3.67
CA LEU A 148 8.00 -4.78 -3.54
C LEU A 148 8.78 -5.48 -4.66
N TYR A 149 8.44 -6.74 -4.98
CA TYR A 149 9.06 -7.44 -6.11
C TYR A 149 8.73 -6.77 -7.45
N LYS A 150 7.49 -6.30 -7.61
CA LYS A 150 7.08 -5.57 -8.81
C LYS A 150 7.85 -4.25 -8.95
N ALA A 151 8.00 -3.48 -7.87
CA ALA A 151 8.78 -2.24 -7.88
C ALA A 151 10.22 -2.50 -8.31
N MET A 152 10.86 -3.59 -7.85
CA MET A 152 12.21 -3.96 -8.29
C MET A 152 12.26 -4.28 -9.78
N ILE A 153 11.26 -4.96 -10.34
CA ILE A 153 11.19 -5.21 -11.79
C ILE A 153 11.02 -3.88 -12.55
N GLU A 154 10.09 -3.04 -12.12
CA GLU A 154 9.78 -1.75 -12.76
C GLU A 154 10.97 -0.80 -12.77
N THR A 155 11.86 -0.88 -11.77
CA THR A 155 13.09 -0.07 -11.70
C THR A 155 14.35 -0.79 -12.19
N ASN A 156 14.21 -1.85 -13.00
CA ASN A 156 15.32 -2.61 -13.60
C ASN A 156 16.28 -3.27 -12.60
N GLN A 157 15.75 -3.67 -11.43
CA GLN A 157 16.47 -4.33 -10.34
C GLN A 157 16.10 -5.81 -10.21
N LYS A 158 15.76 -6.48 -11.33
CA LYS A 158 15.35 -7.89 -11.33
C LYS A 158 16.41 -8.81 -10.69
N ALA A 159 17.69 -8.53 -10.87
CA ALA A 159 18.75 -9.33 -10.25
C ALA A 159 18.66 -9.33 -8.71
N LEU A 160 18.37 -8.18 -8.11
CA LEU A 160 18.14 -8.06 -6.66
C LEU A 160 16.88 -8.83 -6.24
N ALA A 161 15.80 -8.69 -7.02
CA ALA A 161 14.56 -9.42 -6.78
C ALA A 161 14.79 -10.94 -6.78
N ASP A 162 15.51 -11.46 -7.78
CA ASP A 162 15.80 -12.89 -7.92
C ASP A 162 16.69 -13.40 -6.78
N GLU A 163 17.69 -12.62 -6.36
CA GLU A 163 18.55 -12.96 -5.23
C GLU A 163 17.77 -13.07 -3.91
N ILE A 164 16.97 -12.05 -3.59
CA ILE A 164 16.16 -12.05 -2.37
C ILE A 164 15.11 -13.17 -2.43
N TYR A 165 14.47 -13.35 -3.58
CA TYR A 165 13.45 -14.37 -3.74
C TYR A 165 14.01 -15.79 -3.57
N ALA A 166 15.21 -16.07 -4.08
CA ALA A 166 15.87 -17.36 -3.86
C ALA A 166 16.01 -17.71 -2.36
N LYS A 167 16.31 -16.71 -1.53
CA LYS A 167 16.43 -16.86 -0.07
C LYS A 167 15.07 -16.98 0.61
N ALA A 168 14.10 -16.19 0.17
CA ALA A 168 12.80 -16.06 0.83
C ALA A 168 11.78 -17.14 0.42
N ARG A 169 11.82 -17.60 -0.83
CA ARG A 169 10.86 -18.53 -1.44
C ARG A 169 10.59 -19.79 -0.61
N PRO A 170 11.58 -20.49 -0.01
CA PRO A 170 11.34 -21.68 0.80
C PRO A 170 10.43 -21.43 2.02
N ASN A 171 10.38 -20.19 2.51
CA ASN A 171 9.58 -19.80 3.67
C ASN A 171 8.16 -19.35 3.30
N TYR A 172 7.87 -19.15 2.03
CA TYR A 172 6.57 -18.65 1.58
C TYR A 172 5.52 -19.77 1.53
N HIS A 173 4.28 -19.41 1.87
CA HIS A 173 3.13 -20.27 1.62
C HIS A 173 2.95 -20.47 0.11
N SER A 174 2.51 -21.66 -0.33
CA SER A 174 2.38 -22.04 -1.75
C SER A 174 1.65 -21.01 -2.62
N VAL A 175 0.60 -20.38 -2.07
CA VAL A 175 -0.15 -19.31 -2.75
C VAL A 175 0.71 -18.07 -3.02
N SER A 176 1.56 -17.67 -2.07
CA SER A 176 2.52 -16.58 -2.27
C SER A 176 3.62 -16.99 -3.24
N THR A 177 4.14 -18.21 -3.11
CA THR A 177 5.13 -18.78 -4.03
C THR A 177 4.65 -18.75 -5.47
N GLY A 178 3.46 -19.30 -5.76
CA GLY A 178 2.92 -19.28 -7.13
C GLY A 178 2.73 -17.87 -7.68
N THR A 179 2.27 -16.92 -6.84
CA THR A 179 2.15 -15.51 -7.27
C THR A 179 3.51 -14.90 -7.62
N MET A 180 4.57 -15.23 -6.86
CA MET A 180 5.91 -14.67 -7.08
C MET A 180 6.67 -15.38 -8.20
N ASP A 181 6.47 -16.70 -8.35
CA ASP A 181 7.00 -17.48 -9.47
C ASP A 181 6.49 -16.91 -10.80
N ASP A 182 5.17 -16.65 -10.89
CA ASP A 182 4.56 -16.04 -12.07
C ASP A 182 5.10 -14.62 -12.32
N LEU A 183 5.20 -13.79 -11.27
CA LEU A 183 5.67 -12.40 -11.37
C LEU A 183 7.14 -12.31 -11.82
N LEU A 184 8.00 -13.18 -11.30
CA LEU A 184 9.45 -13.15 -11.55
C LEU A 184 9.86 -14.04 -12.73
N ALA A 185 8.91 -14.75 -13.35
CA ALA A 185 9.15 -15.80 -14.32
C ALA A 185 10.18 -16.82 -13.80
N TRP A 186 10.00 -17.24 -12.54
CA TRP A 186 10.92 -18.12 -11.84
C TRP A 186 10.83 -19.55 -12.39
N SER A 187 11.98 -20.13 -12.74
CA SER A 187 12.11 -21.55 -13.08
C SER A 187 13.13 -22.19 -12.16
N GLU A 188 12.75 -23.29 -11.51
CA GLU A 188 13.68 -24.14 -10.74
C GLU A 188 14.71 -24.85 -11.64
#